data_AF-A0A2A4I009-F1
#
_entry.id   AF-A0A2A4I009-F1
#
_cell.length_a   1.000
_cell.length_b   1.000
_cell.length_c   1.000
_cell.angle_alpha   90.00
_cell.angle_beta   90.00
_cell.angle_gamma   90.00
#
_symmetry.space_group_name_H-M   'P 1'
#
loop_
_entity.id
_entity.type
_entity.pdbx_description
1 polymer ?
#
loop_
_entity_poly.entity_id
_entity_poly.type
_entity_poly.pdbx_seq_one_letter_code
_entity_poly.pdbx_strand_id
1 'polypeptide(L)'
;MATDVSDVHVAAPARRRPLQDHRFFLTIAIVVTVINVAAFSMQAALGRSNFAQPWHVHLHAIVFFGWVMLYLCQNVLVATGALRWHRTLGWVAVGWMAGMAVVGPITVAMLVRAGRVPFFFTPAYFVAMDLLALVTFLALAGTAVRMRRRTEWHRRLMASAMSAIMGPAFGRLLPLPLLIPFAGLAVFPTLLAIPVAGAIYDRRTRGAVHPAWWWGIGALTLTHLLIELCGRGAPGVAATIAIAAGTPGAAVDPLAYPPFPPLP
;
A
#
# COMPACT_ATOMS: atom_id res chain seq x y z
N MET A 1 53.80 31.88 31.24
CA MET A 1 53.47 30.44 31.31
C MET A 1 51.96 30.34 31.30
N ALA A 2 51.36 30.36 30.09
CA ALA A 2 49.92 30.33 29.89
C ALA A 2 49.53 28.87 29.58
N THR A 3 48.62 28.31 30.37
CA THR A 3 48.14 26.95 30.22
C THR A 3 47.07 26.89 29.14
N ASP A 4 47.40 26.21 28.06
CA ASP A 4 46.52 25.78 26.98
C ASP A 4 45.51 24.77 27.52
N VAL A 5 44.24 25.18 27.63
CA VAL A 5 43.13 24.29 27.99
C VAL A 5 42.60 23.72 26.69
N SER A 6 43.17 22.57 26.33
CA SER A 6 42.77 21.66 25.28
C SER A 6 41.25 21.54 25.12
N ASP A 7 40.80 21.81 23.89
CA ASP A 7 39.45 21.56 23.38
C ASP A 7 39.02 20.11 23.64
N VAL A 8 38.08 19.93 24.57
CA VAL A 8 37.34 18.67 24.70
C VAL A 8 36.31 18.63 23.57
N HIS A 9 36.71 18.09 22.42
CA HIS A 9 35.77 17.67 21.39
C HIS A 9 34.90 16.51 21.93
N VAL A 10 33.76 16.86 22.53
CA VAL A 10 32.71 15.92 22.91
C VAL A 10 32.06 15.39 21.62
N ALA A 11 32.68 14.41 20.99
CA ALA A 11 32.03 13.64 19.94
C ALA A 11 31.06 12.64 20.57
N ALA A 12 29.76 12.91 20.49
CA ALA A 12 28.71 11.90 20.74
C ALA A 12 27.47 12.15 19.87
N PRO A 13 26.74 11.12 19.36
CA PRO A 13 27.10 9.70 19.21
C PRO A 13 26.61 9.07 17.87
N ALA A 14 27.49 8.35 17.16
CA ALA A 14 27.09 7.56 15.98
C ALA A 14 26.03 6.47 16.30
N ARG A 15 25.91 6.03 17.57
CA ARG A 15 24.94 5.02 18.03
C ARG A 15 23.48 5.48 18.11
N ARG A 16 23.17 6.78 18.20
CA ARG A 16 21.76 7.25 18.30
C ARG A 16 21.00 7.17 16.99
N ARG A 17 21.69 7.24 15.85
CA ARG A 17 21.09 7.32 14.51
C ARG A 17 20.41 6.02 14.04
N PRO A 18 21.01 4.82 14.18
CA PRO A 18 20.36 3.57 13.78
C PRO A 18 19.08 3.29 14.56
N LEU A 19 19.06 3.62 15.86
CA LEU A 19 17.88 3.44 16.72
C LEU A 19 16.73 4.37 16.33
N GLN A 20 17.03 5.64 16.00
CA GLN A 20 16.02 6.58 15.54
C GLN A 20 15.39 6.15 14.21
N ASP A 21 16.19 5.64 13.29
CA ASP A 21 15.71 5.09 12.02
C ASP A 21 14.76 3.91 12.25
N HIS A 22 15.13 2.95 13.10
CA HIS A 22 14.28 1.80 13.39
C HIS A 22 12.94 2.23 14.00
N ARG A 23 12.94 3.21 14.91
CA ARG A 23 11.71 3.76 15.50
C ARG A 23 10.84 4.44 14.44
N PHE A 24 11.42 5.18 13.50
CA PHE A 24 10.67 5.83 12.43
C PHE A 24 9.90 4.82 11.56
N PHE A 25 10.58 3.78 11.05
CA PHE A 25 9.92 2.76 10.23
C PHE A 25 8.93 1.90 11.02
N LEU A 26 9.22 1.61 12.30
CA LEU A 26 8.27 0.96 13.20
C LEU A 26 7.00 1.81 13.40
N THR A 27 7.14 3.12 13.63
CA THR A 27 6.01 4.03 13.74
C THR A 27 5.16 4.02 12.47
N ILE A 28 5.78 4.07 11.29
CA ILE A 28 5.05 3.91 10.02
C ILE A 28 4.28 2.59 10.00
N ALA A 29 4.92 1.48 10.38
CA ALA A 29 4.27 0.17 10.36
C ALA A 29 3.08 0.07 11.32
N ILE A 30 3.18 0.69 12.50
CA ILE A 30 2.08 0.79 13.47
C ILE A 30 0.95 1.65 12.88
N VAL A 31 1.26 2.83 12.34
CA VAL A 31 0.26 3.73 11.73
C VAL A 31 -0.48 3.04 10.57
N VAL A 32 0.23 2.40 9.66
CA VAL A 32 -0.35 1.62 8.56
C VAL A 32 -1.28 0.53 9.10
N THR A 33 -0.85 -0.19 10.13
CA THR A 33 -1.65 -1.25 10.75
C THR A 33 -2.93 -0.68 11.36
N VAL A 34 -2.82 0.39 12.14
CA VAL A 34 -3.97 1.06 12.77
C VAL A 34 -4.94 1.57 11.72
N ILE A 35 -4.46 2.19 10.63
CA ILE A 35 -5.30 2.66 9.52
C ILE A 35 -6.10 1.50 8.92
N ASN A 36 -5.44 0.37 8.63
CA ASN A 36 -6.10 -0.81 8.07
C ASN A 36 -7.14 -1.40 9.04
N VAL A 37 -6.79 -1.59 10.32
CA VAL A 37 -7.73 -2.09 11.32
C VAL A 37 -8.93 -1.15 11.46
N ALA A 38 -8.70 0.15 11.63
CA ALA A 38 -9.76 1.14 11.80
C ALA A 38 -10.68 1.23 10.58
N ALA A 39 -10.12 1.25 9.37
CA ALA A 39 -10.86 1.34 8.12
C ALA A 39 -11.87 0.20 7.97
N PHE A 40 -11.46 -1.04 8.24
CA PHE A 40 -12.33 -2.21 8.08
C PHE A 40 -13.29 -2.38 9.26
N SER A 41 -12.83 -2.16 10.50
CA SER A 41 -13.68 -2.22 11.69
C SER A 41 -14.80 -1.17 11.65
N MET A 42 -14.52 0.04 11.19
CA MET A 42 -15.55 1.07 11.02
C MET A 42 -16.63 0.64 10.03
N GLN A 43 -16.26 0.05 8.89
CA GLN A 43 -17.23 -0.40 7.89
C GLN A 43 -18.07 -1.58 8.38
N ALA A 44 -17.48 -2.48 9.19
CA ALA A 44 -18.22 -3.54 9.86
C ALA A 44 -19.21 -2.99 10.91
N ALA A 45 -18.76 -2.05 11.75
CA ALA A 45 -19.60 -1.42 12.77
C ALA A 45 -20.78 -0.64 12.16
N LEU A 46 -20.59 -0.07 10.97
CA LEU A 46 -21.64 0.62 10.21
C LEU A 46 -22.55 -0.33 9.40
N GLY A 47 -22.40 -1.64 9.54
CA GLY A 47 -23.23 -2.63 8.82
C GLY A 47 -22.96 -2.73 7.31
N ARG A 48 -21.96 -2.02 6.80
CA ARG A 48 -21.58 -2.00 5.36
C ARG A 48 -20.69 -3.18 4.97
N SER A 49 -20.26 -3.97 5.96
CA SER A 49 -19.48 -5.19 5.77
C SER A 49 -19.88 -6.22 6.82
N ASN A 50 -19.91 -7.49 6.44
CA ASN A 50 -20.23 -8.60 7.33
C ASN A 50 -19.39 -9.82 6.97
N PHE A 51 -19.46 -10.87 7.79
CA PHE A 51 -18.73 -12.13 7.56
C PHE A 51 -19.49 -13.13 6.67
N ALA A 52 -20.71 -12.81 6.22
CA ALA A 52 -21.47 -13.63 5.27
C ALA A 52 -21.03 -13.34 3.82
N GLN A 53 -19.72 -13.32 3.58
CA GLN A 53 -19.13 -13.10 2.27
C GLN A 53 -18.66 -14.43 1.67
N PRO A 54 -18.54 -14.53 0.33
CA PRO A 54 -18.00 -15.72 -0.30
C PRO A 54 -16.56 -16.03 0.17
N TRP A 55 -16.18 -17.31 0.18
CA TRP A 55 -14.87 -17.78 0.67
C TRP A 55 -13.66 -17.03 0.06
N HIS A 56 -13.74 -16.61 -1.20
CA HIS A 56 -12.66 -15.88 -1.88
C HIS A 56 -12.41 -14.49 -1.27
N VAL A 57 -13.45 -13.84 -0.72
CA VAL A 57 -13.31 -12.57 0.00
C VAL A 57 -12.54 -12.79 1.32
N HIS A 58 -12.81 -13.90 2.01
CA HIS A 58 -12.06 -14.28 3.21
C HIS A 58 -10.60 -14.63 2.89
N LEU A 59 -10.34 -15.37 1.80
CA LEU A 59 -8.98 -15.66 1.35
C LEU A 59 -8.22 -14.36 1.03
N HIS A 60 -8.85 -13.44 0.31
CA HIS A 60 -8.29 -12.12 0.06
C HIS A 60 -7.97 -11.37 1.35
N ALA A 61 -8.91 -11.32 2.29
CA ALA A 61 -8.71 -10.66 3.58
C ALA A 61 -7.53 -11.28 4.35
N ILE A 62 -7.44 -12.61 4.44
CA ILE A 62 -6.34 -13.32 5.11
C ILE A 62 -5.00 -12.97 4.46
N VAL A 63 -4.92 -13.01 3.13
CA VAL A 63 -3.68 -12.77 2.40
C VAL A 63 -3.23 -11.31 2.52
N PHE A 64 -4.12 -10.34 2.31
CA PHE A 64 -3.73 -8.93 2.32
C PHE A 64 -3.60 -8.36 3.73
N PHE A 65 -4.46 -8.75 4.68
CA PHE A 65 -4.30 -8.35 6.07
C PHE A 65 -3.13 -9.07 6.73
N GLY A 66 -2.88 -10.33 6.36
CA GLY A 66 -1.69 -11.07 6.74
C GLY A 66 -0.40 -10.37 6.28
N TRP A 67 -0.40 -9.77 5.08
CA TRP A 67 0.73 -8.95 4.63
C TRP A 67 0.96 -7.72 5.53
N VAL A 68 -0.09 -7.02 5.95
CA VAL A 68 0.02 -5.89 6.88
C VAL A 68 0.66 -6.35 8.22
N MET A 69 0.22 -7.50 8.74
CA MET A 69 0.79 -8.08 9.96
C MET A 69 2.25 -8.50 9.77
N LEU A 70 2.60 -9.09 8.62
CA LEU A 70 3.98 -9.42 8.28
C LEU A 70 4.82 -8.14 8.21
N TYR A 71 4.35 -7.08 7.57
CA TYR A 71 5.05 -5.80 7.50
C TYR A 71 5.31 -5.21 8.89
N LEU A 72 4.31 -5.23 9.79
CA LEU A 72 4.49 -4.83 11.19
C LEU A 72 5.50 -5.71 11.92
N CYS A 73 5.36 -7.04 11.82
CA CYS A 73 6.27 -8.00 12.45
C CYS A 73 7.72 -7.78 11.99
N GLN A 74 7.95 -7.58 10.69
CA GLN A 74 9.29 -7.30 10.15
C GLN A 74 9.92 -6.04 10.75
N ASN A 75 9.14 -4.97 10.93
CA ASN A 75 9.62 -3.74 11.56
C ASN A 75 9.87 -3.92 13.07
N VAL A 76 9.02 -4.67 13.77
CA VAL A 76 9.23 -5.03 15.19
C VAL A 76 10.52 -5.83 15.36
N LEU A 77 10.76 -6.84 14.52
CA LEU A 77 11.97 -7.66 14.58
C LEU A 77 13.26 -6.86 14.35
N VAL A 78 13.22 -5.85 13.47
CA VAL A 78 14.36 -4.93 13.28
C VAL A 78 14.53 -4.02 14.49
N ALA A 79 13.44 -3.46 15.02
CA ALA A 79 13.48 -2.57 16.18
C ALA A 79 13.96 -3.27 17.47
N THR A 80 13.66 -4.56 17.63
CA THR A 80 14.10 -5.38 18.78
C THR A 80 15.46 -6.03 18.56
N GLY A 81 16.08 -5.88 17.39
CA GLY A 81 17.38 -6.48 17.07
C GLY A 81 17.33 -7.96 16.72
N ALA A 82 16.15 -8.56 16.58
CA ALA A 82 15.92 -9.96 16.22
C ALA A 82 16.16 -10.25 14.71
N LEU A 83 17.33 -9.84 14.19
CA LEU A 83 17.64 -9.86 12.75
C LEU A 83 17.65 -11.27 12.12
N ARG A 84 17.92 -12.32 12.91
CA ARG A 84 17.83 -13.72 12.45
C ARG A 84 16.40 -14.04 12.00
N TRP A 85 15.41 -13.66 12.80
CA TRP A 85 14.00 -13.87 12.49
C TRP A 85 13.53 -12.97 11.36
N HIS A 86 13.98 -11.70 11.31
CA HIS A 86 13.70 -10.81 10.18
C HIS A 86 14.09 -11.45 8.85
N ARG A 87 15.31 -12.02 8.76
CA ARG A 87 15.80 -12.69 7.54
C ARG A 87 15.02 -13.95 7.21
N THR A 88 14.69 -14.76 8.22
CA THR A 88 13.97 -16.03 8.04
C THR A 88 12.53 -15.77 7.58
N LEU A 89 11.79 -14.96 8.33
CA LEU A 89 10.42 -14.57 8.00
C LEU A 89 10.38 -13.71 6.72
N GLY A 90 11.48 -13.04 6.36
CA GLY A 90 11.61 -12.30 5.11
C GLY A 90 11.42 -13.19 3.88
N TRP A 91 11.91 -14.44 3.91
CA TRP A 91 11.68 -15.38 2.82
C TRP A 91 10.24 -15.89 2.78
N VAL A 92 9.59 -16.05 3.94
CA VAL A 92 8.14 -16.31 4.01
C VAL A 92 7.38 -15.15 3.38
N ALA A 93 7.74 -13.90 3.66
CA ALA A 93 7.13 -12.73 3.06
C ALA A 93 7.32 -12.70 1.52
N VAL A 94 8.48 -13.10 1.00
CA VAL A 94 8.67 -13.25 -0.46
C VAL A 94 7.72 -14.28 -1.06
N GLY A 95 7.54 -15.45 -0.42
CA GLY A 95 6.53 -16.43 -0.85
C GLY A 95 5.11 -15.87 -0.74
N TRP A 96 4.83 -15.09 0.31
CA TRP A 96 3.54 -14.42 0.50
C TRP A 96 3.21 -13.43 -0.61
N MET A 97 4.21 -12.69 -1.13
CA MET A 97 4.05 -11.80 -2.28
C MET A 97 3.59 -12.57 -3.53
N ALA A 98 4.10 -13.78 -3.76
CA ALA A 98 3.63 -14.63 -4.85
C ALA A 98 2.15 -15.02 -4.66
N GLY A 99 1.74 -15.32 -3.43
CA GLY A 99 0.33 -15.52 -3.08
C GLY A 99 -0.53 -14.28 -3.38
N MET A 100 -0.06 -13.08 -3.01
CA MET A 100 -0.76 -11.82 -3.32
C MET A 100 -0.88 -11.57 -4.83
N ALA A 101 0.15 -11.91 -5.60
CA ALA A 101 0.16 -11.79 -7.06
C ALA A 101 -0.92 -12.65 -7.74
N VAL A 102 -1.33 -13.75 -7.10
CA VAL A 102 -2.39 -14.65 -7.58
C VAL A 102 -3.76 -14.25 -7.02
N VAL A 103 -3.85 -14.04 -5.71
CA VAL A 103 -5.13 -13.78 -5.02
C VAL A 103 -5.69 -12.41 -5.39
N GLY A 104 -4.86 -11.38 -5.57
CA GLY A 104 -5.31 -10.03 -5.95
C GLY A 104 -6.13 -10.02 -7.25
N PRO A 105 -5.56 -10.47 -8.40
CA PRO A 105 -6.28 -10.50 -9.67
C PRO A 105 -7.52 -11.40 -9.65
N ILE A 106 -7.48 -12.52 -8.91
CA ILE A 106 -8.66 -13.37 -8.73
C ILE A 106 -9.78 -12.60 -8.02
N THR A 107 -9.49 -11.87 -6.94
CA THR A 107 -10.50 -11.07 -6.23
C THR A 107 -11.11 -10.01 -7.13
N VAL A 108 -10.29 -9.28 -7.90
CA VAL A 108 -10.77 -8.29 -8.88
C VAL A 108 -11.68 -8.96 -9.89
N ALA A 109 -11.25 -10.08 -10.47
CA ALA A 109 -12.02 -10.81 -11.46
C ALA A 109 -13.37 -11.28 -10.90
N MET A 110 -13.40 -11.82 -9.68
CA MET A 110 -14.65 -12.30 -9.05
C MET A 110 -15.63 -11.17 -8.75
N LEU A 111 -15.15 -10.00 -8.32
CA LEU A 111 -16.00 -8.82 -8.09
C LEU A 111 -16.59 -8.28 -9.40
N VAL A 112 -15.77 -8.18 -10.46
CA VAL A 112 -16.22 -7.74 -11.78
C VAL A 112 -17.23 -8.71 -12.37
N ARG A 113 -16.93 -10.01 -12.35
CA ARG A 113 -17.83 -11.09 -12.83
C ARG A 113 -19.17 -11.12 -12.09
N ALA A 114 -19.18 -10.75 -10.82
CA ALA A 114 -20.40 -10.68 -10.01
C ALA A 114 -21.17 -9.35 -10.19
N GLY A 115 -20.63 -8.35 -10.89
CA GLY A 115 -21.21 -7.01 -10.96
C GLY A 115 -21.20 -6.28 -9.61
N ARG A 116 -20.22 -6.58 -8.74
CA ARG A 116 -20.12 -6.09 -7.35
C ARG A 116 -18.97 -5.12 -7.12
N VAL A 117 -18.53 -4.43 -8.17
CA VAL A 117 -17.56 -3.34 -8.05
C VAL A 117 -18.14 -2.27 -7.12
N PRO A 118 -17.35 -1.67 -6.20
CA PRO A 118 -17.84 -0.59 -5.34
C PRO A 118 -18.43 0.55 -6.18
N PHE A 119 -19.65 0.98 -5.82
CA PHE A 119 -20.48 1.88 -6.64
C PHE A 119 -19.87 3.28 -6.89
N PHE A 120 -18.82 3.65 -6.17
CA PHE A 120 -18.07 4.90 -6.35
C PHE A 120 -16.85 4.76 -7.29
N PHE A 121 -16.71 3.61 -7.97
CA PHE A 121 -15.80 3.39 -9.08
C PHE A 121 -16.55 2.82 -10.28
N THR A 122 -16.12 3.16 -11.49
CA THR A 122 -16.53 2.41 -12.68
C THR A 122 -15.77 1.07 -12.72
N PRO A 123 -16.34 0.00 -13.31
CA PRO A 123 -15.64 -1.28 -13.43
C PRO A 123 -14.27 -1.19 -14.11
N ALA A 124 -14.15 -0.41 -15.19
CA ALA A 124 -12.87 -0.20 -15.88
C ALA A 124 -11.83 0.47 -14.98
N TYR A 125 -12.24 1.48 -14.22
CA TYR A 125 -11.36 2.17 -13.28
C TYR A 125 -10.91 1.23 -12.15
N PHE A 126 -11.84 0.46 -11.58
CA PHE A 126 -11.57 -0.51 -10.53
C PHE A 126 -10.53 -1.55 -10.96
N VAL A 127 -10.72 -2.16 -12.13
CA VAL A 127 -9.76 -3.14 -12.68
C VAL A 127 -8.37 -2.53 -12.86
N ALA A 128 -8.28 -1.35 -13.48
CA ALA A 128 -7.00 -0.68 -13.70
C ALA A 128 -6.32 -0.33 -12.36
N MET A 129 -7.07 0.25 -11.43
CA MET A 129 -6.60 0.67 -10.12
C MET A 129 -5.98 -0.49 -9.34
N ASP A 130 -6.73 -1.56 -9.12
CA ASP A 130 -6.28 -2.66 -8.25
C ASP A 130 -5.13 -3.46 -8.87
N LEU A 131 -5.16 -3.71 -10.18
CA LEU A 131 -4.08 -4.45 -10.85
C LEU A 131 -2.79 -3.64 -10.95
N LEU A 132 -2.86 -2.36 -11.31
CA LEU A 132 -1.66 -1.51 -11.41
C LEU A 132 -1.07 -1.24 -10.02
N ALA A 133 -1.90 -1.01 -9.00
CA ALA A 133 -1.42 -0.86 -7.62
C ALA A 133 -0.69 -2.12 -7.14
N LEU A 134 -1.22 -3.31 -7.43
CA LEU A 134 -0.59 -4.57 -7.09
C LEU A 134 0.74 -4.77 -7.82
N VAL A 135 0.80 -4.49 -9.13
CA VAL A 135 2.04 -4.56 -9.92
C VAL A 135 3.10 -3.61 -9.34
N THR A 136 2.72 -2.39 -9.00
CA THR A 136 3.63 -1.41 -8.40
C THR A 136 4.14 -1.86 -7.03
N PHE A 137 3.27 -2.42 -6.19
CA PHE A 137 3.68 -3.04 -4.94
C PHE A 137 4.71 -4.15 -5.16
N LEU A 138 4.42 -5.10 -6.06
CA LEU A 138 5.32 -6.22 -6.35
C LEU A 138 6.67 -5.74 -6.90
N ALA A 139 6.66 -4.73 -7.77
CA ALA A 139 7.87 -4.15 -8.35
C ALA A 139 8.72 -3.44 -7.29
N LEU A 140 8.12 -2.59 -6.45
CA LEU A 140 8.83 -1.86 -5.39
C LEU A 140 9.33 -2.82 -4.30
N ALA A 141 8.48 -3.74 -3.83
CA ALA A 141 8.85 -4.73 -2.81
C ALA A 141 9.91 -5.71 -3.35
N GLY A 142 9.78 -6.18 -4.59
CA GLY A 142 10.77 -7.03 -5.24
C GLY A 142 12.12 -6.33 -5.40
N THR A 143 12.10 -5.05 -5.79
CA THR A 143 13.32 -4.22 -5.84
C THR A 143 13.91 -4.01 -4.45
N ALA A 144 13.08 -3.78 -3.44
CA ALA A 144 13.52 -3.68 -2.04
C ALA A 144 14.22 -4.97 -1.59
N VAL A 145 13.66 -6.15 -1.89
CA VAL A 145 14.25 -7.46 -1.57
C VAL A 145 15.55 -7.71 -2.33
N ARG A 146 15.63 -7.30 -3.62
CA ARG A 146 16.88 -7.32 -4.38
C ARG A 146 17.95 -6.45 -3.71
N MET A 147 17.55 -5.30 -3.18
CA MET A 147 18.40 -4.36 -2.46
C MET A 147 18.60 -4.69 -0.97
N ARG A 148 18.26 -5.91 -0.49
CA ARG A 148 18.37 -6.30 0.93
C ARG A 148 19.77 -6.11 1.56
N ARG A 149 20.84 -6.11 0.75
CA ARG A 149 22.21 -5.82 1.22
C ARG A 149 22.52 -4.32 1.34
N ARG A 150 21.70 -3.47 0.73
CA ARG A 150 21.73 -2.00 0.83
C ARG A 150 20.54 -1.56 1.68
N THR A 151 20.67 -1.71 3.00
CA THR A 151 19.56 -1.55 3.96
C THR A 151 18.88 -0.19 3.89
N GLU A 152 19.59 0.88 3.49
CA GLU A 152 19.01 2.21 3.23
C GLU A 152 17.96 2.19 2.12
N TRP A 153 18.26 1.51 1.01
CA TRP A 153 17.34 1.34 -0.12
C TRP A 153 16.19 0.40 0.26
N HIS A 154 16.52 -0.74 0.86
CA HIS A 154 15.53 -1.77 1.21
C HIS A 154 14.35 -1.21 2.01
N ARG A 155 14.61 -0.55 3.14
CA ARG A 155 13.53 -0.11 4.05
C ARG A 155 12.66 1.00 3.46
N ARG A 156 13.25 1.91 2.68
CA ARG A 156 12.53 3.02 2.03
C ARG A 156 11.66 2.53 0.89
N LEU A 157 12.21 1.69 0.01
CA LEU A 157 11.44 1.08 -1.07
C LEU A 157 10.33 0.16 -0.54
N MET A 158 10.58 -0.59 0.54
CA MET A 158 9.55 -1.42 1.17
C MET A 158 8.42 -0.58 1.78
N ALA A 159 8.75 0.55 2.41
CA ALA A 159 7.74 1.48 2.91
C ALA A 159 6.91 2.10 1.77
N SER A 160 7.54 2.48 0.65
CA SER A 160 6.83 2.93 -0.55
C SER A 160 5.96 1.83 -1.17
N ALA A 161 6.44 0.58 -1.18
CA ALA A 161 5.65 -0.56 -1.64
C ALA A 161 4.40 -0.76 -0.77
N MET A 162 4.55 -0.70 0.56
CA MET A 162 3.40 -0.77 1.47
C MET A 162 2.38 0.32 1.17
N SER A 163 2.84 1.54 0.89
CA SER A 163 1.97 2.67 0.51
C SER A 163 1.13 2.37 -0.74
N ALA A 164 1.69 1.68 -1.74
CA ALA A 164 1.02 1.41 -3.02
C ALA A 164 -0.28 0.60 -2.88
N ILE A 165 -0.39 -0.22 -1.83
CA ILE A 165 -1.55 -1.09 -1.58
C ILE A 165 -2.45 -0.59 -0.45
N MET A 166 -2.28 0.66 0.00
CA MET A 166 -3.16 1.25 1.02
C MET A 166 -4.47 1.82 0.47
N GLY A 167 -4.66 1.85 -0.85
CA GLY A 167 -5.86 2.38 -1.50
C GLY A 167 -7.18 1.85 -0.89
N PRO A 168 -7.35 0.53 -0.68
CA PRO A 168 -8.55 -0.02 -0.06
C PRO A 168 -8.81 0.46 1.37
N ALA A 169 -7.77 0.74 2.17
CA ALA A 169 -7.95 1.25 3.53
C ALA A 169 -8.39 2.72 3.51
N PHE A 170 -7.74 3.55 2.69
CA PHE A 170 -8.12 4.96 2.56
C PHE A 170 -9.49 5.14 1.90
N GLY A 171 -9.84 4.33 0.90
CA GLY A 171 -11.16 4.39 0.28
C GLY A 171 -12.32 3.99 1.19
N ARG A 172 -12.04 3.35 2.33
CA ARG A 172 -13.00 3.10 3.40
C ARG A 172 -13.09 4.23 4.42
N LEU A 173 -12.06 5.07 4.54
CA LEU A 173 -12.02 6.17 5.51
C LEU A 173 -12.46 7.50 4.89
N LEU A 174 -12.13 7.72 3.62
CA LEU A 174 -12.53 8.91 2.88
C LEU A 174 -13.99 8.83 2.44
N PRO A 175 -14.70 9.97 2.33
CA PRO A 175 -16.09 10.00 1.85
C PRO A 175 -16.17 9.86 0.32
N LEU A 176 -15.58 8.80 -0.25
CA LEU A 176 -15.44 8.62 -1.70
C LEU A 176 -16.75 8.71 -2.51
N PRO A 177 -17.92 8.24 -2.01
CA PRO A 177 -19.19 8.46 -2.70
C PRO A 177 -19.51 9.92 -3.01
N LEU A 178 -19.10 10.86 -2.14
CA LEU A 178 -19.30 12.30 -2.33
C LEU A 178 -18.29 12.92 -3.31
N LEU A 179 -17.28 12.15 -3.72
CA LEU A 179 -16.16 12.61 -4.53
C LEU A 179 -16.17 12.00 -5.94
N ILE A 180 -17.26 11.36 -6.37
CA ILE A 180 -17.42 10.91 -7.76
C ILE A 180 -17.36 12.14 -8.69
N PRO A 181 -16.60 12.13 -9.81
CA PRO A 181 -15.77 11.05 -10.37
C PRO A 181 -14.27 11.13 -10.01
N PHE A 182 -13.92 11.90 -8.98
CA PHE A 182 -12.57 12.20 -8.51
C PHE A 182 -12.08 11.32 -7.34
N ALA A 183 -12.77 10.21 -7.04
CA ALA A 183 -12.45 9.35 -5.90
C ALA A 183 -10.97 8.88 -5.89
N GLY A 184 -10.41 8.49 -7.04
CA GLY A 184 -9.00 8.10 -7.12
C GLY A 184 -8.03 9.26 -6.92
N LEU A 185 -8.36 10.45 -7.41
CA LEU A 185 -7.58 11.67 -7.16
C LEU A 185 -7.59 12.05 -5.67
N ALA A 186 -8.69 11.79 -4.96
CA ALA A 186 -8.77 12.01 -3.52
C ALA A 186 -7.92 11.02 -2.71
N VAL A 187 -7.84 9.76 -3.16
CA VAL A 187 -7.00 8.72 -2.51
C VAL A 187 -5.52 8.97 -2.79
N PHE A 188 -5.15 9.42 -3.98
CA PHE A 188 -3.75 9.50 -4.41
C PHE A 188 -2.80 10.26 -3.44
N PRO A 189 -3.14 11.47 -2.93
CA PRO A 189 -2.30 12.16 -1.95
C PRO A 189 -2.05 11.36 -0.67
N THR A 190 -3.02 10.53 -0.25
CA THR A 190 -2.86 9.68 0.94
C THR A 190 -1.84 8.56 0.71
N LEU A 191 -1.71 8.05 -0.53
CA LEU A 191 -0.69 7.08 -0.91
C LEU A 191 0.70 7.71 -0.99
N LEU A 192 0.81 9.02 -1.20
CA LEU A 192 2.09 9.73 -1.14
C LEU A 192 2.51 10.09 0.29
N ALA A 193 1.60 10.02 1.27
CA ALA A 193 1.87 10.47 2.64
C ALA A 193 3.09 9.78 3.27
N ILE A 194 3.21 8.46 3.12
CA ILE A 194 4.35 7.68 3.67
C ILE A 194 5.68 8.10 3.03
N PRO A 195 5.86 8.02 1.70
CA PRO A 195 7.14 8.39 1.09
C PRO A 195 7.48 9.87 1.22
N VAL A 196 6.49 10.77 1.24
CA VAL A 196 6.71 12.19 1.51
C VAL A 196 7.15 12.42 2.96
N ALA A 197 6.48 11.80 3.94
CA ALA A 197 6.91 11.86 5.35
C ALA A 197 8.33 11.29 5.52
N GLY A 198 8.65 10.20 4.81
CA GLY A 198 9.98 9.63 4.72
C GLY A 198 11.03 10.58 4.14
N ALA A 199 10.72 11.25 3.04
CA ALA A 199 11.59 12.25 2.43
C ALA A 199 11.84 13.44 3.36
N ILE A 200 10.79 13.94 4.02
CA ILE A 200 10.87 15.02 5.02
C ILE A 200 11.74 14.57 6.20
N TYR A 201 11.52 13.34 6.71
CA TYR A 201 12.33 12.77 7.78
C TYR A 201 13.81 12.70 7.40
N ASP A 202 14.12 12.19 6.21
CA ASP A 202 15.49 12.12 5.69
C ASP A 202 16.14 13.50 5.57
N ARG A 203 15.44 14.48 4.99
CA ARG A 203 15.93 15.85 4.85
C ARG A 203 16.21 16.49 6.22
N ARG A 204 15.34 16.29 7.21
CA ARG A 204 15.48 16.86 8.55
C ARG A 204 16.59 16.21 9.37
N THR A 205 16.79 14.89 9.23
CA THR A 205 17.73 14.13 10.06
C THR A 205 19.11 13.95 9.42
N ARG A 206 19.19 13.94 8.09
CA ARG A 206 20.43 13.68 7.33
C ARG A 206 20.84 14.82 6.41
N GLY A 207 20.05 15.89 6.33
CA GLY A 207 20.32 17.02 5.43
C GLY A 207 20.07 16.73 3.96
N ALA A 208 19.69 15.52 3.56
CA ALA A 208 19.41 15.17 2.17
C ALA A 208 18.33 14.08 2.09
N VAL A 209 17.51 14.12 1.03
CA VAL A 209 16.51 13.08 0.75
C VAL A 209 17.20 11.91 0.07
N HIS A 210 17.07 10.70 0.62
CA HIS A 210 17.63 9.51 -0.02
C HIS A 210 16.89 9.21 -1.34
N PRO A 211 17.60 8.88 -2.45
CA PRO A 211 16.99 8.68 -3.78
C PRO A 211 15.86 7.65 -3.83
N ALA A 212 15.88 6.63 -2.96
CA ALA A 212 14.81 5.64 -2.85
C ALA A 212 13.41 6.26 -2.65
N TRP A 213 13.30 7.40 -1.95
CA TRP A 213 12.02 8.07 -1.79
C TRP A 213 11.50 8.66 -3.11
N TRP A 214 12.37 9.22 -3.93
CA TRP A 214 12.00 9.72 -5.26
C TRP A 214 11.55 8.59 -6.19
N TRP A 215 12.19 7.43 -6.13
CA TRP A 215 11.73 6.24 -6.85
C TRP A 215 10.35 5.78 -6.38
N GLY A 216 10.10 5.76 -5.07
CA GLY A 216 8.79 5.45 -4.51
C GLY A 216 7.71 6.43 -4.95
N ILE A 217 7.96 7.73 -4.82
CA ILE A 217 7.04 8.80 -5.24
C ILE A 217 6.79 8.70 -6.75
N GLY A 218 7.84 8.60 -7.56
CA GLY A 218 7.74 8.49 -9.00
C GLY A 218 6.94 7.27 -9.43
N ALA A 219 7.17 6.11 -8.82
CA ALA A 219 6.41 4.90 -9.09
C ALA A 219 4.92 5.05 -8.75
N LEU A 220 4.58 5.62 -7.59
CA LEU A 220 3.19 5.85 -7.18
C LEU A 220 2.48 6.87 -8.08
N THR A 221 3.16 7.97 -8.43
CA THR A 221 2.63 8.97 -9.36
C THR A 221 2.41 8.37 -10.75
N LEU A 222 3.39 7.64 -11.28
CA LEU A 222 3.26 6.96 -12.56
C LEU A 222 2.09 5.96 -12.53
N THR A 223 1.95 5.21 -11.45
CA THR A 223 0.84 4.28 -11.26
C THR A 223 -0.49 5.02 -11.32
N HIS A 224 -0.64 6.15 -10.61
CA HIS A 224 -1.86 6.94 -10.64
C HIS A 224 -2.18 7.46 -12.06
N LEU A 225 -1.18 7.98 -12.78
CA LEU A 225 -1.36 8.43 -14.17
C LEU A 225 -1.80 7.28 -15.09
N LEU A 226 -1.21 6.09 -14.93
CA LEU A 226 -1.60 4.89 -15.67
C LEU A 226 -3.01 4.43 -15.30
N ILE A 227 -3.42 4.55 -14.04
CA ILE A 227 -4.78 4.24 -13.60
C ILE A 227 -5.78 5.20 -14.26
N GLU A 228 -5.51 6.51 -14.28
CA GLU A 228 -6.38 7.48 -14.94
C GLU A 228 -6.45 7.22 -16.45
N LEU A 229 -5.32 6.91 -17.11
CA LEU A 229 -5.26 6.62 -18.54
C LEU A 229 -5.98 5.31 -18.90
N CYS A 230 -5.67 4.22 -18.21
CA CYS A 230 -6.22 2.90 -18.50
C CYS A 230 -7.65 2.76 -18.01
N GLY A 231 -7.96 3.27 -16.81
CA GLY A 231 -9.26 3.13 -16.16
C GLY A 231 -10.38 3.95 -16.79
N ARG A 232 -10.03 5.00 -17.53
CA ARG A 232 -10.97 5.81 -18.33
C ARG A 232 -10.86 5.53 -19.84
N GLY A 233 -9.92 4.69 -20.25
CA GLY A 233 -9.59 4.43 -21.65
C GLY A 233 -9.91 3.02 -22.11
N ALA A 234 -9.61 2.75 -23.37
CA ALA A 234 -9.83 1.45 -24.01
C ALA A 234 -9.21 0.24 -23.25
N PRO A 235 -8.01 0.33 -22.63
CA PRO A 235 -7.43 -0.82 -21.94
C PRO A 235 -8.27 -1.34 -20.77
N GLY A 236 -8.76 -0.45 -19.90
CA GLY A 236 -9.59 -0.83 -18.75
C GLY A 236 -10.95 -1.36 -19.18
N VAL A 237 -11.54 -0.77 -20.23
CA VAL A 237 -12.80 -1.24 -20.84
C VAL A 237 -12.63 -2.65 -21.40
N ALA A 238 -11.60 -2.89 -22.21
CA ALA A 238 -11.32 -4.19 -22.81
C ALA A 238 -11.05 -5.26 -21.75
N ALA A 239 -10.25 -4.95 -20.72
CA ALA A 239 -9.99 -5.86 -19.61
C ALA A 239 -11.26 -6.21 -18.84
N THR A 240 -12.13 -5.23 -18.57
CA THR A 240 -13.41 -5.45 -17.88
C THR A 240 -14.32 -6.36 -18.68
N ILE A 241 -14.51 -6.09 -19.97
CA ILE A 241 -15.35 -6.91 -20.86
C ILE A 241 -14.83 -8.34 -20.90
N ALA A 242 -13.51 -8.52 -21.06
CA ALA A 242 -12.89 -9.84 -21.11
C ALA A 242 -13.10 -10.63 -19.80
N ILE A 243 -12.93 -9.97 -18.65
CA ILE A 243 -13.13 -10.60 -17.33
C ILE A 243 -14.61 -10.97 -17.12
N ALA A 244 -15.52 -10.08 -17.50
CA ALA A 244 -16.95 -10.19 -17.28
C ALA A 244 -17.65 -11.14 -18.26
N ALA A 245 -17.01 -11.50 -19.38
CA ALA A 245 -17.59 -12.35 -20.42
C ALA A 245 -18.25 -13.63 -19.86
N GLY A 246 -19.50 -13.87 -20.27
CA GLY A 246 -20.29 -15.04 -19.86
C GLY A 246 -20.74 -15.03 -18.39
N THR A 247 -20.77 -13.87 -17.74
CA THR A 247 -21.18 -13.74 -16.33
C THR A 247 -22.19 -12.62 -16.11
N PRO A 248 -22.86 -12.54 -14.94
CA PRO A 248 -23.76 -11.43 -14.62
C PRO A 248 -23.11 -10.05 -14.76
N GLY A 249 -21.80 -9.94 -14.50
CA GLY A 249 -21.04 -8.71 -14.67
C GLY A 249 -21.01 -8.17 -16.11
N ALA A 250 -21.29 -9.00 -17.12
CA ALA A 250 -21.30 -8.56 -18.52
C ALA A 250 -22.43 -7.56 -18.84
N ALA A 251 -23.46 -7.49 -17.97
CA ALA A 251 -24.56 -6.54 -18.11
C ALA A 251 -24.22 -5.14 -17.55
N VAL A 252 -23.08 -4.98 -16.86
CA VAL A 252 -22.66 -3.71 -16.27
C VAL A 252 -21.78 -2.97 -17.28
N ASP A 253 -22.15 -1.73 -17.61
CA ASP A 253 -21.33 -0.85 -18.45
C ASP A 253 -19.97 -0.57 -17.76
N PRO A 254 -18.83 -0.90 -18.40
CA PRO A 254 -17.50 -0.67 -17.83
C PRO A 254 -17.19 0.77 -17.43
N LEU A 255 -17.88 1.75 -18.00
CA LEU A 255 -17.69 3.18 -17.74
C LEU A 255 -18.83 3.83 -16.95
N ALA A 256 -19.89 3.09 -16.65
CA ALA A 256 -20.95 3.59 -15.77
C ALA A 256 -20.64 3.30 -14.31
N TYR A 257 -21.03 4.22 -13.43
CA TYR A 257 -21.03 3.97 -11.99
C TYR A 257 -22.18 3.02 -11.64
N PRO A 258 -21.94 1.97 -10.84
CA PRO A 258 -23.02 1.14 -10.30
C PRO A 258 -24.03 1.98 -9.50
N PRO A 259 -25.30 1.54 -9.39
CA PRO A 259 -26.30 2.27 -8.62
C PRO A 259 -25.91 2.37 -7.14
N PHE A 260 -26.34 3.45 -6.48
CA PHE A 260 -26.20 3.58 -5.04
C PHE A 260 -26.95 2.44 -4.32
N PRO A 261 -26.41 1.92 -3.21
CA PRO A 261 -27.15 0.98 -2.38
C PRO A 261 -28.42 1.65 -1.84
N PRO A 262 -29.50 0.89 -1.63
CA PRO A 262 -30.72 1.42 -1.02
C PRO A 262 -30.40 2.03 0.35
N LEU A 263 -31.05 3.15 0.67
CA LEU A 263 -31.00 3.70 2.02
C LEU A 263 -31.65 2.70 2.98
N PRO A 264 -31.09 2.52 4.19
CA PRO A 264 -31.66 1.63 5.21
C PRO A 264 -33.04 2.09 5.66
#